data_AF-A0A838VBP6-F1
#
_entry.id   AF-A0A838VBP6-F1
#
_cell.length_a   1.000
_cell.length_b   1.000
_cell.length_c   1.000
_cell.angle_alpha   90.00
_cell.angle_beta   90.00
_cell.angle_gamma   90.00
#
_symmetry.space_group_name_H-M   'P 1'
#
loop_
_entity.id
_entity.type
_entity.pdbx_description
1 polymer ?
#
loop_
_entity_poly.entity_id
_entity_poly.type
_entity_poly.pdbx_seq_one_letter_code
_entity_poly.pdbx_strand_id
1 'polypeptide(L)'
;MRSLGLKSLVTLPVIIGGLFPAAAYAQATQIAPPTREEVERLPVTPNPPPSSSRVTVEGEIERAPCPLADAAYKDITVQFTGAEFSGLGPVSPDMLRPAYADQIGKTVPIAAVCEIRDRAATILRRAGYLAAVQVPPQKIESGTVRFDVLMAKLVGFQVRGDAGNSEGIIQGYLKAIQEQPVFNILAAERYLLLARDLPGFDVRLTLRPAGTVPGEVIGEVQVVRTPVELDVNVQNYGSREVGRFGGLAQLRLNGLFGAGDRTTLGVFSTADFEEQQVVQASQEFRIGREGLLIAGDFNYAWTHPSLGPLIDLRSRTFVATLRARYPLVRRQSHNLFLSGGFDFIDQTSRLGPLPLTRDHLRVLFARLDFDSIDPDSLASTIGYSPAEPRWRFGGGVE
;
A
#
# COMPACT_ATOMS: atom_id res chain seq x y z
N MET A 1 12.81 20.19 -56.45
CA MET A 1 11.53 20.43 -55.73
C MET A 1 10.70 19.17 -55.80
N ARG A 2 10.57 18.50 -54.65
CA ARG A 2 10.00 17.15 -54.44
C ARG A 2 8.46 17.22 -54.54
N SER A 3 7.85 16.61 -55.54
CA SER A 3 7.38 15.21 -55.66
C SER A 3 6.04 14.91 -54.96
N LEU A 4 5.03 14.80 -55.84
CA LEU A 4 3.88 13.88 -55.88
C LEU A 4 2.92 13.79 -54.68
N GLY A 5 1.66 14.11 -55.01
CA GLY A 5 0.48 13.93 -54.18
C GLY A 5 0.05 12.47 -54.04
N LEU A 6 -0.47 12.16 -52.87
CA LEU A 6 -1.06 10.89 -52.52
C LEU A 6 -2.59 11.08 -52.51
N LYS A 7 -3.27 10.50 -53.51
CA LYS A 7 -4.72 10.39 -53.56
C LYS A 7 -5.15 9.20 -52.71
N SER A 8 -6.18 9.41 -51.89
CA SER A 8 -6.86 8.40 -51.07
C SER A 8 -7.26 7.16 -51.88
N LEU A 9 -6.87 5.99 -51.40
CA LEU A 9 -7.49 4.72 -51.76
C LEU A 9 -8.28 4.23 -50.54
N VAL A 10 -9.60 4.34 -50.62
CA VAL A 10 -10.54 3.66 -49.72
C VAL A 10 -10.74 2.27 -50.29
N THR A 11 -10.13 1.26 -49.69
CA THR A 11 -10.40 -0.15 -49.97
C THR A 11 -11.60 -0.61 -49.16
N LEU A 12 -12.76 -0.72 -49.81
CA LEU A 12 -13.92 -1.48 -49.32
C LEU A 12 -13.58 -2.99 -49.42
N PRO A 13 -13.65 -3.77 -48.32
CA PRO A 13 -13.75 -5.21 -48.45
C PRO A 13 -15.20 -5.58 -48.80
N VAL A 14 -15.41 -6.07 -50.02
CA VAL A 14 -16.62 -6.78 -50.43
C VAL A 14 -16.62 -8.14 -49.71
N ILE A 15 -17.38 -8.25 -48.63
CA ILE A 15 -17.65 -9.53 -47.97
C ILE A 15 -18.81 -10.18 -48.72
N ILE A 16 -18.50 -11.21 -49.50
CA ILE A 16 -19.47 -12.10 -50.13
C ILE A 16 -20.17 -12.87 -49.01
N GLY A 17 -21.44 -12.54 -48.77
CA GLY A 17 -22.29 -13.20 -47.79
C GLY A 17 -22.64 -14.61 -48.22
N GLY A 18 -21.86 -15.60 -47.76
CA GLY A 18 -22.29 -16.99 -47.71
C GLY A 18 -23.23 -17.20 -46.52
N LEU A 19 -24.53 -17.32 -46.81
CA LEU A 19 -25.53 -17.81 -45.86
C LEU A 19 -25.24 -19.29 -45.55
N PHE A 20 -24.37 -19.54 -44.58
CA PHE A 20 -24.34 -20.82 -43.88
C PHE A 20 -25.44 -20.80 -42.82
N PRO A 21 -26.31 -21.81 -42.75
CA PRO A 21 -27.22 -21.95 -41.63
C PRO A 21 -26.34 -22.19 -40.39
N ALA A 22 -26.20 -21.16 -39.56
CA ALA A 22 -25.69 -21.33 -38.22
C ALA A 22 -26.68 -22.25 -37.50
N ALA A 23 -26.30 -23.52 -37.34
CA ALA A 23 -26.94 -24.39 -36.37
C ALA A 23 -26.85 -23.65 -35.03
N ALA A 24 -27.97 -23.09 -34.59
CA ALA A 24 -28.12 -22.60 -33.25
C ALA A 24 -28.02 -23.82 -32.33
N TYR A 25 -26.79 -24.14 -31.90
CA TYR A 25 -26.61 -24.96 -30.72
C TYR A 25 -27.22 -24.17 -29.58
N ALA A 26 -28.43 -24.57 -29.16
CA ALA A 26 -28.95 -24.21 -27.87
C ALA A 26 -27.82 -24.45 -26.86
N GLN A 27 -27.35 -23.39 -26.20
CA GLN A 27 -26.49 -23.55 -25.04
C GLN A 27 -27.34 -24.28 -24.01
N ALA A 28 -27.23 -25.60 -23.97
CA ALA A 28 -27.73 -26.37 -22.84
C ALA A 28 -27.07 -25.75 -21.60
N THR A 29 -27.88 -25.23 -20.69
CA THR A 29 -27.43 -24.80 -19.36
C THR A 29 -26.73 -26.01 -18.76
N GLN A 30 -25.40 -26.02 -18.79
CA GLN A 30 -24.64 -27.11 -18.19
C GLN A 30 -24.94 -27.04 -16.70
N ILE A 31 -25.58 -28.10 -16.18
CA ILE A 31 -25.77 -28.30 -14.75
C ILE A 31 -24.36 -28.50 -14.18
N ALA A 32 -23.72 -27.40 -13.79
CA ALA A 32 -22.37 -27.39 -13.26
C ALA A 32 -22.43 -27.29 -11.74
N PRO A 33 -21.54 -28.00 -11.01
CA PRO A 33 -21.36 -27.76 -9.59
C PRO A 33 -20.90 -26.31 -9.34
N PRO A 34 -21.12 -25.77 -8.12
CA PRO A 34 -20.69 -24.41 -7.78
C PRO A 34 -19.19 -24.23 -8.02
N THR A 35 -18.78 -23.06 -8.51
CA THR A 35 -17.36 -22.77 -8.73
C THR A 35 -16.67 -22.38 -7.42
N ARG A 36 -15.33 -22.38 -7.43
CA ARG A 36 -14.52 -21.93 -6.29
C ARG A 36 -14.93 -20.53 -5.85
N GLU A 37 -15.09 -19.62 -6.80
CA GLU A 37 -15.44 -18.21 -6.55
C GLU A 37 -16.83 -18.07 -5.92
N GLU A 38 -17.73 -19.01 -6.19
CA GLU A 38 -19.08 -19.05 -5.62
C GLU A 38 -19.08 -19.54 -4.16
N VAL A 39 -18.05 -20.28 -3.76
CA VAL A 39 -17.83 -20.77 -2.39
C VAL A 39 -16.98 -19.79 -1.58
N GLU A 40 -15.94 -19.24 -2.20
CA GLU A 40 -15.06 -18.21 -1.65
C GLU A 40 -15.65 -16.81 -1.81
N ARG A 41 -16.99 -16.64 -1.79
CA ARG A 41 -17.63 -15.33 -1.79
C ARG A 41 -17.16 -14.55 -0.57
N LEU A 42 -16.05 -13.83 -0.71
CA LEU A 42 -15.67 -12.76 0.17
C LEU A 42 -16.75 -11.70 0.00
N PRO A 43 -17.10 -10.96 1.07
CA PRO A 43 -17.87 -9.75 0.86
C PRO A 43 -17.16 -8.95 -0.22
N VAL A 44 -17.90 -8.49 -1.24
CA VAL A 44 -17.47 -7.31 -1.99
C VAL A 44 -17.55 -6.17 -0.97
N THR A 45 -16.62 -6.14 -0.03
CA THR A 45 -16.24 -4.85 0.53
C THR A 45 -15.80 -4.08 -0.72
N PRO A 46 -16.41 -2.91 -1.00
CA PRO A 46 -15.68 -1.95 -1.81
C PRO A 46 -14.32 -1.92 -1.14
N ASN A 47 -13.25 -2.32 -1.84
CA ASN A 47 -11.90 -2.06 -1.35
C ASN A 47 -11.97 -0.63 -0.85
N PRO A 48 -11.92 -0.37 0.48
CA PRO A 48 -12.06 1.00 0.94
C PRO A 48 -10.99 1.74 0.13
N PRO A 49 -11.39 2.74 -0.68
CA PRO A 49 -10.52 3.36 -1.67
C PRO A 49 -9.23 3.62 -0.92
N PRO A 50 -8.10 2.98 -1.31
CA PRO A 50 -7.00 2.62 -0.41
C PRO A 50 -6.82 3.80 0.49
N SER A 51 -7.31 3.72 1.74
CA SER A 51 -7.62 4.92 2.52
C SER A 51 -6.36 5.74 2.49
N SER A 52 -6.36 6.82 1.69
CA SER A 52 -5.13 7.26 1.05
C SER A 52 -4.15 7.47 2.16
N SER A 53 -3.20 6.53 2.27
CA SER A 53 -2.62 6.22 3.55
C SER A 53 -1.51 7.23 3.72
N ARG A 54 -1.90 8.50 3.83
CA ARG A 54 -1.01 9.63 4.01
C ARG A 54 -0.35 9.36 5.34
N VAL A 55 0.84 8.77 5.26
CA VAL A 55 1.79 8.88 6.33
C VAL A 55 2.31 10.30 6.20
N THR A 56 1.56 11.23 6.78
CA THR A 56 2.02 12.61 6.89
C THR A 56 2.94 12.63 8.08
N VAL A 57 4.25 12.60 7.84
CA VAL A 57 5.19 13.03 8.87
C VAL A 57 5.11 14.55 8.91
N GLU A 58 4.23 15.06 9.78
CA GLU A 58 4.15 16.49 10.05
C GLU A 58 5.40 16.90 10.82
N GLY A 59 6.28 17.59 10.12
CA GLY A 59 7.58 18.03 10.58
C GLY A 59 8.15 19.00 9.55
N GLU A 60 7.45 20.10 9.30
CA GLU A 60 7.97 21.14 8.43
C GLU A 60 8.95 21.99 9.25
N ILE A 61 10.24 21.81 9.00
CA ILE A 61 11.23 22.78 9.48
C ILE A 61 11.02 24.01 8.60
N GLU A 62 10.29 24.99 9.14
CA GLU A 62 10.01 26.26 8.46
C GLU A 62 11.33 26.90 8.00
N ARG A 63 11.36 27.38 6.76
CA ARG A 63 12.56 27.99 6.17
C ARG A 63 12.93 29.24 6.96
N ALA A 64 13.97 29.14 7.78
CA ALA A 64 14.48 30.29 8.51
C ALA A 64 14.91 31.40 7.51
N PRO A 65 14.44 32.65 7.68
CA PRO A 65 14.87 33.76 6.85
C PRO A 65 16.40 33.88 6.92
N CYS A 66 17.03 34.15 5.79
CA CYS A 66 18.49 34.27 5.70
C CYS A 66 18.90 35.74 5.81
N PRO A 67 19.58 36.16 6.88
CA PRO A 67 19.99 37.56 7.03
C PRO A 67 20.93 38.04 5.91
N LEU A 68 21.70 37.14 5.30
CA LEU A 68 22.65 37.47 4.23
C LEU A 68 21.97 37.83 2.90
N ALA A 69 20.65 37.63 2.78
CA ALA A 69 19.86 38.07 1.64
C ALA A 69 19.25 39.47 1.82
N ASP A 70 19.51 40.14 2.95
CA ASP A 70 19.03 41.50 3.20
C ASP A 70 19.66 42.52 2.23
N ALA A 71 18.88 43.53 1.85
CA ALA A 71 19.32 44.62 0.97
C ALA A 71 20.53 45.38 1.52
N ALA A 72 20.73 45.40 2.84
CA ALA A 72 21.89 45.99 3.51
C ALA A 72 23.22 45.32 3.10
N TYR A 73 23.19 44.07 2.63
CA TYR A 73 24.39 43.31 2.26
C TYR A 73 24.56 43.09 0.75
N LYS A 74 23.74 43.74 -0.08
CA LYS A 74 23.70 43.53 -1.54
C LYS A 74 25.05 43.75 -2.26
N ASP A 75 25.89 44.64 -1.71
CA ASP A 75 27.17 45.02 -2.33
C ASP A 75 28.34 44.15 -1.82
N ILE A 76 28.10 43.23 -0.87
CA ILE A 76 29.12 42.33 -0.34
C ILE A 76 29.26 41.12 -1.26
N THR A 77 30.50 40.85 -1.68
CA THR A 77 30.85 39.71 -2.52
C THR A 77 31.92 38.83 -1.87
N VAL A 78 31.93 37.56 -2.24
CA VAL A 78 32.88 36.55 -1.76
C VAL A 78 33.42 35.78 -2.95
N GLN A 79 34.75 35.57 -2.99
CA GLN A 79 35.35 34.60 -3.90
C GLN A 79 35.08 33.20 -3.36
N PHE A 80 34.16 32.47 -3.99
CA PHE A 80 33.69 31.19 -3.46
C PHE A 80 34.59 30.04 -3.96
N THR A 81 35.25 29.35 -3.03
CA THR A 81 36.16 28.23 -3.32
C THR A 81 35.56 26.87 -2.94
N GLY A 82 34.64 26.83 -1.97
CA GLY A 82 33.96 25.60 -1.59
C GLY A 82 32.96 25.75 -0.44
N ALA A 83 32.31 24.64 -0.08
CA ALA A 83 31.43 24.56 1.08
C ALA A 83 31.80 23.36 1.95
N GLU A 84 31.77 23.55 3.26
CA GLU A 84 31.95 22.51 4.27
C GLU A 84 30.65 22.33 5.05
N PHE A 85 30.16 21.10 5.17
CA PHE A 85 28.92 20.79 5.88
C PHE A 85 29.23 19.98 7.13
N SER A 86 28.93 20.56 8.30
CA SER A 86 29.02 19.89 9.59
C SER A 86 27.66 19.23 9.96
N GLY A 87 27.66 18.26 10.88
CA GLY A 87 26.41 17.71 11.44
C GLY A 87 25.61 16.74 10.54
N LEU A 88 26.19 16.27 9.43
CA LEU A 88 25.54 15.34 8.50
C LEU A 88 25.29 13.92 9.05
N GLY A 89 25.91 13.56 10.18
CA GLY A 89 25.84 12.21 10.73
C GLY A 89 26.39 11.18 9.72
N PRO A 90 25.61 10.14 9.34
CA PRO A 90 26.04 9.12 8.39
C PRO A 90 25.94 9.54 6.91
N VAL A 91 25.40 10.73 6.61
CA VAL A 91 25.20 11.19 5.23
C VAL A 91 26.51 11.71 4.65
N SER A 92 26.89 11.21 3.46
CA SER A 92 28.10 11.69 2.79
C SER A 92 27.99 13.16 2.38
N PRO A 93 29.01 14.01 2.67
CA PRO A 93 29.05 15.39 2.20
C PRO A 93 28.98 15.54 0.67
N ASP A 94 29.41 14.53 -0.08
CA ASP A 94 29.35 14.53 -1.56
C ASP A 94 27.92 14.66 -2.08
N MET A 95 26.93 14.21 -1.31
CA MET A 95 25.51 14.38 -1.63
C MET A 95 25.14 15.86 -1.81
N LEU A 96 25.80 16.77 -1.08
CA LEU A 96 25.50 18.20 -1.09
C LEU A 96 26.34 18.99 -2.10
N ARG A 97 27.31 18.35 -2.76
CA ARG A 97 28.13 18.99 -3.80
C ARG A 97 27.31 19.67 -4.91
N PRO A 98 26.20 19.09 -5.41
CA PRO A 98 25.36 19.75 -6.42
C PRO A 98 24.73 21.08 -5.95
N ALA A 99 24.69 21.36 -4.64
CA ALA A 99 24.14 22.62 -4.13
C ALA A 99 25.01 23.84 -4.46
N TYR A 100 26.33 23.65 -4.64
CA TYR A 100 27.30 24.74 -4.77
C TYR A 100 28.32 24.56 -5.91
N ALA A 101 28.33 23.43 -6.59
CA ALA A 101 29.33 23.13 -7.62
C ALA A 101 29.39 24.17 -8.75
N ASP A 102 28.26 24.78 -9.09
CA ASP A 102 28.15 25.84 -10.10
C ASP A 102 28.75 27.18 -9.65
N GLN A 103 29.04 27.35 -8.36
CA GLN A 103 29.56 28.58 -7.77
C GLN A 103 31.07 28.56 -7.52
N ILE A 104 31.71 27.38 -7.62
CA ILE A 104 33.15 27.22 -7.36
C ILE A 104 33.98 28.07 -8.34
N GLY A 105 34.92 28.84 -7.80
CA GLY A 105 35.84 29.69 -8.55
C GLY A 105 35.24 31.03 -9.01
N LYS A 106 33.99 31.34 -8.63
CA LYS A 106 33.32 32.59 -8.99
C LYS A 106 33.33 33.58 -7.83
N THR A 107 33.31 34.87 -8.15
CA THR A 107 32.97 35.92 -7.18
C THR A 107 31.45 36.05 -7.16
N VAL A 108 30.83 35.69 -6.04
CA VAL A 108 29.37 35.64 -5.88
C VAL A 108 28.91 36.67 -4.84
N PRO A 109 27.68 37.22 -4.95
CA PRO A 109 27.11 38.03 -3.88
C PRO A 109 26.93 37.18 -2.62
N ILE A 110 27.03 37.78 -1.44
CA ILE A 110 26.88 37.05 -0.16
C ILE A 110 25.52 36.34 -0.03
N ALA A 111 24.48 36.86 -0.69
CA ALA A 111 23.17 36.23 -0.79
C ALA A 111 23.21 34.82 -1.44
N ALA A 112 24.20 34.52 -2.30
CA ALA A 112 24.38 33.19 -2.89
C ALA A 112 24.63 32.10 -1.83
N VAL A 113 25.17 32.46 -0.66
CA VAL A 113 25.31 31.53 0.47
C VAL A 113 23.95 31.03 0.95
N CYS A 114 22.93 31.88 0.96
CA CYS A 114 21.55 31.50 1.28
C CYS A 114 20.97 30.54 0.22
N GLU A 115 21.27 30.78 -1.06
CA GLU A 115 20.83 29.86 -2.11
C GLU A 115 21.47 28.48 -1.96
N ILE A 116 22.77 28.41 -1.66
CA ILE A 116 23.47 27.15 -1.40
C ILE A 116 22.84 26.41 -0.22
N ARG A 117 22.57 27.12 0.89
CA ARG A 117 21.86 26.59 2.06
C ARG A 117 20.51 25.98 1.66
N ASP A 118 19.71 26.71 0.89
CA ASP A 118 18.36 26.29 0.50
C ASP A 118 18.38 25.12 -0.48
N ARG A 119 19.34 25.10 -1.41
CA ARG A 119 19.60 23.97 -2.32
C ARG A 119 20.02 22.73 -1.54
N ALA A 120 20.96 22.86 -0.60
CA ALA A 120 21.41 21.76 0.27
C ALA A 120 20.25 21.19 1.10
N ALA A 121 19.44 22.06 1.73
CA ALA A 121 18.25 21.64 2.46
C ALA A 121 17.24 20.91 1.55
N THR A 122 17.09 21.38 0.30
CA THR A 122 16.22 20.72 -0.69
C THR A 122 16.74 19.34 -1.09
N ILE A 123 18.05 19.18 -1.26
CA ILE A 123 18.68 17.88 -1.55
C ILE A 123 18.42 16.89 -0.41
N LEU A 124 18.66 17.29 0.85
CA LEU A 124 18.40 16.45 2.03
C LEU A 124 16.92 16.04 2.13
N ARG A 125 16.00 17.00 1.95
CA ARG A 125 14.55 16.71 1.97
C ARG A 125 14.14 15.73 0.88
N ARG A 126 14.64 15.89 -0.35
CA ARG A 126 14.37 14.97 -1.47
C ARG A 126 14.92 13.56 -1.22
N ALA A 127 16.02 13.45 -0.48
CA ALA A 127 16.56 12.17 -0.03
C ALA A 127 15.82 11.58 1.20
N GLY A 128 14.77 12.25 1.70
CA GLY A 128 13.95 11.81 2.81
C GLY A 128 14.46 12.20 4.20
N TYR A 129 15.55 12.97 4.29
CA TYR A 129 16.06 13.42 5.58
C TYR A 129 15.31 14.66 6.06
N LEU A 130 14.89 14.62 7.32
CA LEU A 130 14.38 15.79 8.02
C LEU A 130 15.57 16.55 8.60
N ALA A 131 15.93 17.69 8.01
CA ALA A 131 17.11 18.44 8.41
C ALA A 131 16.96 19.96 8.22
N ALA A 132 17.59 20.72 9.11
CA ALA A 132 17.76 22.16 8.99
C ALA A 132 19.20 22.46 8.55
N VAL A 133 19.39 23.27 7.51
CA VAL A 133 20.73 23.76 7.11
C VAL A 133 20.85 25.22 7.52
N GLN A 134 21.89 25.54 8.28
CA GLN A 134 22.13 26.87 8.83
C GLN A 134 23.50 27.39 8.41
N VAL A 135 23.61 28.72 8.36
CA VAL A 135 24.88 29.41 8.11
C VAL A 135 25.33 29.99 9.44
N PRO A 136 26.31 29.36 10.14
CA PRO A 136 26.80 29.89 11.40
C PRO A 136 27.56 31.22 11.19
N PRO A 137 27.61 32.10 12.20
CA PRO A 137 28.49 33.25 12.20
C PRO A 137 29.94 32.83 11.96
N GLN A 138 30.57 33.36 10.92
CA GLN A 138 31.93 33.02 10.51
C GLN A 138 32.57 34.17 9.73
N LYS A 139 33.90 34.16 9.63
CA LYS A 139 34.65 34.99 8.68
C LYS A 139 34.97 34.14 7.46
N ILE A 140 34.70 34.66 6.26
CA ILE A 140 34.94 33.95 5.00
C ILE A 140 36.20 34.53 4.35
N GLU A 141 37.38 34.11 4.83
CA GLU A 141 38.67 34.62 4.36
C GLU A 141 39.27 33.75 3.24
N SER A 142 39.08 32.42 3.30
CA SER A 142 39.63 31.45 2.34
C SER A 142 38.69 31.11 1.17
N GLY A 143 37.51 31.74 1.14
CA GLY A 143 36.44 31.44 0.18
C GLY A 143 35.65 30.17 0.46
N THR A 144 36.03 29.38 1.47
CA THR A 144 35.27 28.20 1.91
C THR A 144 34.23 28.61 2.94
N VAL A 145 32.97 28.26 2.70
CA VAL A 145 31.85 28.60 3.59
C VAL A 145 31.42 27.38 4.38
N ARG A 146 31.36 27.50 5.71
CA ARG A 146 30.87 26.45 6.61
C ARG A 146 29.34 26.53 6.75
N PHE A 147 28.69 25.38 6.72
CA PHE A 147 27.27 25.21 6.97
C PHE A 147 27.08 24.18 8.09
N ASP A 148 26.14 24.45 9.00
CA ASP A 148 25.78 23.52 10.07
C ASP A 148 24.47 22.84 9.71
N VAL A 149 24.49 21.51 9.65
CA VAL A 149 23.31 20.68 9.36
C VAL A 149 22.80 20.07 10.65
N LEU A 150 21.57 20.42 11.02
CA LEU A 150 20.83 19.81 12.11
C LEU A 150 19.97 18.69 11.56
N MET A 151 20.47 17.46 11.62
CA MET A 151 19.72 16.27 11.24
C MET A 151 18.75 15.88 12.35
N ALA A 152 17.50 15.56 12.00
CA ALA A 152 16.55 15.03 12.97
C ALA A 152 17.00 13.64 13.44
N LYS A 153 16.98 13.40 14.74
CA LYS A 153 17.27 12.11 15.36
C LYS A 153 16.11 11.71 16.27
N LEU A 154 15.52 10.56 16.00
CA LEU A 154 14.43 10.03 16.80
C LEU A 154 14.99 9.38 18.08
N VAL A 155 14.74 9.98 19.23
CA VAL A 155 15.30 9.50 20.52
C VAL A 155 14.35 8.65 21.33
N GLY A 156 13.06 8.67 20.99
CA GLY A 156 12.07 7.83 21.64
C GLY A 156 10.67 8.05 21.09
N PHE A 157 9.73 7.27 21.64
CA PHE A 157 8.32 7.35 21.31
C PHE A 157 7.48 7.60 22.55
N GLN A 158 6.36 8.29 22.35
CA GLN A 158 5.26 8.39 23.30
C GLN A 158 4.03 7.80 22.65
N VAL A 159 3.64 6.59 23.05
CA VAL A 159 2.43 5.93 22.55
C VAL A 159 1.23 6.43 23.36
N ARG A 160 0.19 6.87 22.65
CA ARG A 160 -1.10 7.30 23.21
C ARG A 160 -2.22 6.48 22.59
N GLY A 161 -3.26 6.20 23.39
CA GLY A 161 -4.42 5.41 22.97
C GLY A 161 -4.35 3.94 23.41
N ASP A 162 -5.00 3.05 22.67
CA ASP A 162 -5.12 1.62 22.99
C ASP A 162 -4.45 0.76 21.92
N ALA A 163 -3.31 0.16 22.26
CA ALA A 163 -2.61 -0.81 21.41
C ALA A 163 -3.06 -2.26 21.65
N GLY A 164 -3.81 -2.51 22.73
CA GLY A 164 -4.28 -3.84 23.12
C GLY A 164 -3.17 -4.90 23.14
N ASN A 165 -3.54 -6.13 22.76
CA ASN A 165 -2.59 -7.24 22.69
C ASN A 165 -1.52 -7.03 21.60
N SER A 166 -1.74 -6.14 20.62
CA SER A 166 -0.82 -5.90 19.51
C SER A 166 0.26 -4.85 19.82
N GLU A 167 0.37 -4.41 21.09
CA GLU A 167 1.42 -3.48 21.50
C GLU A 167 2.82 -3.96 21.11
N GLY A 168 3.13 -5.24 21.33
CA GLY A 168 4.46 -5.80 21.04
C GLY A 168 4.87 -5.68 19.57
N ILE A 169 3.95 -5.95 18.64
CA ILE A 169 4.24 -5.84 17.21
C ILE A 169 4.35 -4.36 16.76
N ILE A 170 3.49 -3.49 17.28
CA ILE A 170 3.54 -2.04 17.02
C ILE A 170 4.88 -1.47 17.51
N GLN A 171 5.28 -1.79 18.75
CA GLN A 171 6.59 -1.41 19.30
C GLN A 171 7.73 -1.95 18.44
N GLY A 172 7.62 -3.16 17.91
CA GLY A 172 8.59 -3.73 16.97
C GLY A 172 8.78 -2.86 15.72
N TYR A 173 7.70 -2.40 15.09
CA TYR A 173 7.80 -1.49 13.94
C TYR A 173 8.42 -0.14 14.32
N LEU A 174 7.96 0.47 15.41
CA LEU A 174 8.49 1.76 15.89
C LEU A 174 9.98 1.70 16.21
N LYS A 175 10.43 0.63 16.88
CA LYS A 175 11.84 0.42 17.21
C LYS A 175 12.73 0.39 15.96
N ALA A 176 12.22 -0.08 14.82
CA ALA A 176 13.01 -0.16 13.58
C ALA A 176 13.31 1.22 13.01
N ILE A 177 12.39 2.16 13.26
CA ILE A 177 12.55 3.57 12.92
C ILE A 177 13.55 4.24 13.87
N GLN A 178 13.45 3.95 15.19
CA GLN A 178 14.35 4.53 16.20
C GLN A 178 15.79 4.01 16.11
N GLU A 179 16.00 2.78 15.64
CA GLU A 179 17.33 2.21 15.42
C GLU A 179 18.12 2.93 14.30
N GLN A 180 17.47 3.80 13.51
CA GLN A 180 18.14 4.61 12.49
C GLN A 180 19.02 5.70 13.13
N PRO A 181 20.27 5.88 12.69
CA PRO A 181 21.18 6.89 13.24
C PRO A 181 20.70 8.33 13.05
N VAL A 182 19.99 8.60 11.94
CA VAL A 182 19.25 9.84 11.67
C VAL A 182 17.88 9.48 11.14
N PHE A 183 16.88 10.30 11.43
CA PHE A 183 15.52 10.09 10.98
C PHE A 183 15.42 10.30 9.45
N ASN A 184 14.95 9.27 8.76
CA ASN A 184 14.66 9.31 7.34
C ASN A 184 13.20 8.91 7.11
N ILE A 185 12.43 9.81 6.50
CA ILE A 185 11.00 9.67 6.25
C ILE A 185 10.72 8.47 5.34
N LEU A 186 11.57 8.20 4.34
CA LEU A 186 11.38 7.07 3.42
C LEU A 186 11.62 5.73 4.12
N ALA A 187 12.59 5.67 5.04
CA ALA A 187 12.81 4.48 5.86
C ALA A 187 11.67 4.29 6.88
N ALA A 188 11.22 5.37 7.52
CA ALA A 188 10.11 5.36 8.46
C ALA A 188 8.78 4.97 7.80
N GLU A 189 8.56 5.42 6.56
CA GLU A 189 7.35 5.17 5.78
C GLU A 189 7.01 3.67 5.73
N ARG A 190 7.98 2.81 5.42
CA ARG A 190 7.77 1.36 5.36
C ARG A 190 7.15 0.83 6.66
N TYR A 191 7.77 1.13 7.80
CA TYR A 191 7.34 0.62 9.09
C TYR A 191 6.02 1.24 9.56
N LEU A 192 5.76 2.50 9.21
CA LEU A 192 4.47 3.15 9.48
C LEU A 192 3.35 2.54 8.63
N LEU A 193 3.63 2.21 7.37
CA LEU A 193 2.68 1.47 6.53
C LEU A 193 2.42 0.06 7.08
N LEU A 194 3.46 -0.66 7.54
CA LEU A 194 3.28 -1.97 8.17
C LEU A 194 2.44 -1.88 9.46
N ALA A 195 2.60 -0.83 10.26
CA ALA A 195 1.79 -0.60 11.45
C ALA A 195 0.32 -0.29 11.11
N ARG A 196 0.07 0.39 9.99
CA ARG A 196 -1.29 0.67 9.48
C ARG A 196 -1.93 -0.49 8.74
N ASP A 197 -1.12 -1.43 8.24
CA ASP A 197 -1.59 -2.69 7.65
C ASP A 197 -2.05 -3.70 8.73
N LEU A 198 -1.93 -3.36 10.01
CA LEU A 198 -2.45 -4.14 11.12
C LEU A 198 -3.99 -4.07 11.15
N PRO A 199 -4.68 -5.22 11.13
CA PRO A 199 -6.13 -5.30 11.20
C PRO A 199 -6.73 -4.55 12.41
N GLY A 200 -7.72 -3.69 12.17
CA GLY A 200 -8.43 -2.99 13.25
C GLY A 200 -7.59 -1.96 14.00
N PHE A 201 -6.45 -1.51 13.46
CA PHE A 201 -5.64 -0.45 14.05
C PHE A 201 -5.50 0.73 13.09
N ASP A 202 -5.68 1.94 13.60
CA ASP A 202 -5.22 3.18 12.96
C ASP A 202 -4.06 3.74 13.77
N VAL A 203 -2.86 3.69 13.19
CA VAL A 203 -1.61 4.14 13.81
C VAL A 203 -1.12 5.39 13.09
N ARG A 204 -0.93 6.46 13.85
CA ARG A 204 -0.43 7.76 13.33
C ARG A 204 0.79 8.19 14.11
N LEU A 205 1.83 8.64 13.41
CA LEU A 205 3.04 9.20 14.01
C LEU A 205 3.10 10.69 13.72
N THR A 206 3.26 11.50 14.76
CA THR A 206 3.66 12.90 14.66
C THR A 206 5.01 13.09 15.33
N LEU A 207 5.82 14.02 14.81
CA LEU A 207 7.12 14.33 15.40
C LEU A 207 7.04 15.63 16.17
N ARG A 208 7.63 15.65 17.35
CA ARG A 208 7.83 16.88 18.12
C ARG A 208 9.29 17.03 18.56
N PRO A 209 9.79 18.26 18.69
CA PRO A 209 11.09 18.50 19.29
C PRO A 209 11.19 17.86 20.68
N ALA A 210 12.30 17.18 20.96
CA ALA A 210 12.51 16.52 22.26
C ALA A 210 12.75 17.51 23.41
N GLY A 211 13.14 18.76 23.10
CA GLY A 211 13.47 19.78 24.09
C GLY A 211 14.82 19.58 24.77
N THR A 212 15.59 18.58 24.34
CA THR A 212 16.92 18.20 24.86
C THR A 212 18.04 18.76 23.99
N VAL A 213 18.56 17.97 23.05
CA VAL A 213 19.62 18.37 22.11
C VAL A 213 18.97 18.88 20.82
N PRO A 214 19.48 19.96 20.20
CA PRO A 214 18.98 20.42 18.91
C PRO A 214 19.05 19.30 17.85
N GLY A 215 17.95 19.08 17.13
CA GLY A 215 17.79 17.97 16.19
C GLY A 215 17.19 16.70 16.80
N GLU A 216 17.14 16.54 18.12
CA GLU A 216 16.44 15.41 18.72
C GLU A 216 14.92 15.60 18.68
N VAL A 217 14.22 14.56 18.25
CA VAL A 217 12.76 14.52 18.14
C VAL A 217 12.20 13.30 18.88
N ILE A 218 11.01 13.47 19.43
CA ILE A 218 10.21 12.39 20.02
C ILE A 218 9.03 12.13 19.07
N GLY A 219 8.77 10.84 18.81
CA GLY A 219 7.62 10.42 18.03
C GLY A 219 6.39 10.23 18.91
N GLU A 220 5.36 11.05 18.74
CA GLU A 220 4.06 10.82 19.36
C GLU A 220 3.25 9.88 18.47
N VAL A 221 2.94 8.70 18.99
CA VAL A 221 2.22 7.65 18.25
C VAL A 221 0.81 7.55 18.80
N GLN A 222 -0.18 7.96 18.01
CA GLN A 222 -1.58 7.76 18.33
C GLN A 222 -2.04 6.42 17.77
N VAL A 223 -2.59 5.57 18.64
CA VAL A 223 -3.16 4.27 18.28
C VAL A 223 -4.66 4.27 18.59
N VAL A 224 -5.46 3.96 17.59
CA VAL A 224 -6.90 3.73 17.73
C VAL A 224 -7.19 2.29 17.33
N ARG A 225 -7.92 1.56 18.19
CA ARG A 225 -8.23 0.15 18.01
C ARG A 225 -9.73 -0.08 17.81
N THR A 226 -10.06 -0.89 16.80
CA THR A 226 -11.39 -1.46 16.54
C THR A 226 -11.29 -2.98 16.70
N PRO A 227 -11.53 -3.50 17.91
CA PRO A 227 -11.27 -4.91 18.22
C PRO A 227 -12.28 -5.88 17.59
N VAL A 228 -13.49 -5.42 17.29
CA VAL A 228 -14.57 -6.24 16.73
C VAL A 228 -15.24 -5.47 15.61
N GLU A 229 -15.44 -6.12 14.46
CA GLU A 229 -16.22 -5.62 13.34
C GLU A 229 -17.28 -6.66 12.96
N LEU A 230 -18.50 -6.21 12.65
CA LEU A 230 -19.58 -7.06 12.16
C LEU A 230 -20.06 -6.49 10.83
N ASP A 231 -19.95 -7.28 9.77
CA ASP A 231 -20.40 -6.93 8.43
C ASP A 231 -21.60 -7.80 8.07
N VAL A 232 -22.68 -7.16 7.64
CA VAL A 232 -23.86 -7.84 7.13
C VAL A 232 -24.13 -7.30 5.73
N ASN A 233 -24.21 -8.19 4.76
CA ASN A 233 -24.47 -7.89 3.37
C ASN A 233 -25.68 -8.69 2.88
N VAL A 234 -26.51 -8.07 2.05
CA VAL A 234 -27.59 -8.74 1.30
C VAL A 234 -27.43 -8.35 -0.15
N GLN A 235 -27.44 -9.33 -1.04
CA GLN A 235 -27.20 -9.13 -2.46
C GLN A 235 -28.15 -9.98 -3.31
N ASN A 236 -28.30 -9.59 -4.58
CA ASN A 236 -29.11 -10.29 -5.57
C ASN A 236 -28.30 -10.86 -6.74
N TYR A 237 -27.00 -11.14 -6.51
CA TYR A 237 -26.05 -11.65 -7.49
C TYR A 237 -26.07 -13.17 -7.67
N GLY A 238 -26.92 -13.89 -6.94
CA GLY A 238 -27.10 -15.33 -7.14
C GLY A 238 -27.78 -15.61 -8.47
N SER A 239 -27.52 -16.81 -9.02
CA SER A 239 -28.25 -17.30 -10.19
C SER A 239 -29.71 -17.58 -9.82
N ARG A 240 -30.59 -17.78 -10.81
CA ARG A 240 -31.99 -18.13 -10.50
C ARG A 240 -32.10 -19.53 -9.94
N GLU A 241 -31.13 -20.37 -10.28
CA GLU A 241 -31.07 -21.80 -9.98
C GLU A 241 -30.54 -22.10 -8.58
N VAL A 242 -29.65 -21.25 -8.05
CA VAL A 242 -29.01 -21.40 -6.73
C VAL A 242 -29.60 -20.41 -5.70
N GLY A 243 -30.52 -19.55 -6.13
CA GLY A 243 -31.15 -18.54 -5.28
C GLY A 243 -30.64 -17.14 -5.56
N ARG A 244 -31.49 -16.29 -6.13
CA ARG A 244 -31.11 -14.94 -6.58
C ARG A 244 -30.61 -14.07 -5.43
N PHE A 245 -31.31 -14.14 -4.29
CA PHE A 245 -31.01 -13.34 -3.11
C PHE A 245 -30.24 -14.17 -2.09
N GLY A 246 -29.19 -13.59 -1.53
CA GLY A 246 -28.43 -14.20 -0.44
C GLY A 246 -27.90 -13.14 0.53
N GLY A 247 -27.68 -13.57 1.76
CA GLY A 247 -27.13 -12.76 2.84
C GLY A 247 -25.81 -13.34 3.33
N LEU A 248 -24.84 -12.47 3.62
CA LEU A 248 -23.59 -12.79 4.29
C LEU A 248 -23.56 -12.04 5.63
N ALA A 249 -23.24 -12.74 6.71
CA ALA A 249 -22.87 -12.14 7.98
C ALA A 249 -21.43 -12.58 8.33
N GLN A 250 -20.57 -11.61 8.64
CA GLN A 250 -19.16 -11.85 8.94
C GLN A 250 -18.75 -11.09 10.21
N LEU A 251 -18.16 -11.81 11.15
CA LEU A 251 -17.56 -11.29 12.37
C LEU A 251 -16.03 -11.26 12.19
N ARG A 252 -15.41 -10.10 12.39
CA ARG A 252 -13.94 -9.96 12.44
C ARG A 252 -13.51 -9.58 13.85
N LEU A 253 -12.55 -10.33 14.39
CA LEU A 253 -11.91 -10.08 15.68
C LEU A 253 -10.45 -9.70 15.43
N ASN A 254 -10.06 -8.50 15.84
CA ASN A 254 -8.75 -7.92 15.55
C ASN A 254 -7.85 -7.89 16.80
N GLY A 255 -6.62 -8.39 16.64
CA GLY A 255 -5.61 -8.46 17.68
C GLY A 255 -6.01 -9.37 18.84
N LEU A 256 -6.58 -10.55 18.55
CA LEU A 256 -6.99 -11.52 19.57
C LEU A 256 -5.76 -12.16 20.22
N PHE A 257 -4.78 -12.57 19.40
CA PHE A 257 -3.55 -13.23 19.83
C PHE A 257 -2.36 -12.28 20.05
N GLY A 258 -2.49 -11.01 19.66
CA GLY A 258 -1.48 -9.97 19.86
C GLY A 258 -0.37 -9.94 18.81
N ALA A 259 -0.50 -10.72 17.74
CA ALA A 259 0.49 -10.80 16.66
C ALA A 259 0.04 -10.00 15.43
N GLY A 260 -0.63 -8.86 15.65
CA GLY A 260 -1.22 -8.08 14.55
C GLY A 260 -2.23 -8.90 13.76
N ASP A 261 -2.94 -9.78 14.45
CA ASP A 261 -3.73 -10.86 13.87
C ASP A 261 -5.19 -10.47 13.62
N ARG A 262 -5.85 -11.22 12.76
CA ARG A 262 -7.30 -11.14 12.56
C ARG A 262 -7.90 -12.53 12.44
N THR A 263 -8.93 -12.77 13.22
CA THR A 263 -9.83 -13.92 13.09
C THR A 263 -11.08 -13.47 12.37
N THR A 264 -11.49 -14.18 11.33
CA THR A 264 -12.73 -13.93 10.60
C THR A 264 -13.62 -15.15 10.67
N LEU A 265 -14.89 -14.97 11.03
CA LEU A 265 -15.92 -16.01 11.00
C LEU A 265 -17.06 -15.52 10.13
N GLY A 266 -17.50 -16.32 9.17
CA GLY A 266 -18.52 -15.91 8.21
C GLY A 266 -19.57 -16.98 7.99
N VAL A 267 -20.79 -16.55 7.74
CA VAL A 267 -21.89 -17.40 7.27
C VAL A 267 -22.60 -16.70 6.12
N PHE A 268 -22.73 -17.40 4.99
CA PHE A 268 -23.55 -16.99 3.87
C PHE A 268 -24.70 -17.97 3.69
N SER A 269 -25.88 -17.45 3.37
CA SER A 269 -27.00 -18.27 2.96
C SER A 269 -27.89 -17.57 1.94
N THR A 270 -28.46 -18.34 1.04
CA THR A 270 -29.51 -17.91 0.12
C THR A 270 -30.83 -17.67 0.84
N ALA A 271 -31.72 -16.89 0.22
CA ALA A 271 -33.04 -16.58 0.79
C ALA A 271 -33.91 -17.84 0.98
N ASP A 272 -33.74 -18.83 0.09
CA ASP A 272 -34.13 -20.20 0.37
C ASP A 272 -32.95 -20.90 1.07
N PHE A 273 -33.10 -21.17 2.36
CA PHE A 273 -32.02 -21.68 3.21
C PHE A 273 -31.55 -23.09 2.82
N GLU A 274 -32.28 -23.81 1.96
CA GLU A 274 -31.88 -25.13 1.48
C GLU A 274 -30.96 -25.06 0.26
N GLU A 275 -30.97 -23.96 -0.50
CA GLU A 275 -30.27 -23.87 -1.80
C GLU A 275 -28.75 -23.74 -1.65
N GLN A 276 -28.28 -22.82 -0.80
CA GLN A 276 -26.85 -22.66 -0.53
C GLN A 276 -26.59 -22.17 0.90
N GLN A 277 -25.62 -22.82 1.54
CA GLN A 277 -25.06 -22.40 2.81
C GLN A 277 -23.54 -22.50 2.74
N VAL A 278 -22.85 -21.45 3.20
CA VAL A 278 -21.39 -21.43 3.30
C VAL A 278 -21.00 -20.99 4.69
N VAL A 279 -20.10 -21.72 5.32
CA VAL A 279 -19.44 -21.32 6.57
C VAL A 279 -17.97 -21.08 6.28
N GLN A 280 -17.46 -19.98 6.81
CA GLN A 280 -16.11 -19.49 6.56
C GLN A 280 -15.40 -19.24 7.90
N ALA A 281 -14.14 -19.64 7.99
CA ALA A 281 -13.25 -19.29 9.08
C ALA A 281 -11.87 -18.96 8.52
N SER A 282 -11.30 -17.82 8.92
CA SER A 282 -9.92 -17.49 8.58
C SER A 282 -9.17 -16.91 9.75
N GLN A 283 -7.86 -17.12 9.72
CA GLN A 283 -6.93 -16.58 10.70
C GLN A 283 -5.69 -16.06 9.96
N GLU A 284 -5.35 -14.80 10.19
CA GLU A 284 -4.10 -14.20 9.71
C GLU A 284 -3.23 -13.73 10.86
N PHE A 285 -1.91 -13.82 10.68
CA PHE A 285 -0.88 -13.39 11.62
C PHE A 285 0.16 -12.53 10.91
N ARG A 286 0.66 -11.50 11.59
CA ARG A 286 1.83 -10.72 11.16
C ARG A 286 3.04 -11.21 11.95
N ILE A 287 4.06 -11.64 11.23
CA ILE A 287 5.24 -12.29 11.81
C ILE A 287 6.45 -11.36 11.71
N GLY A 288 7.07 -11.10 12.86
CA GLY A 288 8.27 -10.27 12.96
C GLY A 288 8.01 -8.80 12.62
N ARG A 289 9.09 -8.10 12.28
CA ARG A 289 9.12 -6.63 12.06
C ARG A 289 9.13 -6.23 10.59
N GLU A 290 9.16 -7.21 9.68
CA GLU A 290 9.36 -7.00 8.24
C GLU A 290 8.11 -7.25 7.39
N GLY A 291 6.96 -7.43 8.02
CA GLY A 291 5.66 -7.47 7.34
C GLY A 291 5.29 -8.82 6.74
N LEU A 292 5.94 -9.92 7.14
CA LEU A 292 5.51 -11.26 6.73
C LEU A 292 4.11 -11.54 7.27
N LEU A 293 3.18 -11.88 6.38
CA LEU A 293 1.83 -12.31 6.71
C LEU A 293 1.72 -13.80 6.45
N ILE A 294 1.16 -14.55 7.41
CA ILE A 294 0.73 -15.93 7.24
C ILE A 294 -0.77 -15.98 7.48
N ALA A 295 -1.52 -16.59 6.57
CA ALA A 295 -2.96 -16.74 6.70
C ALA A 295 -3.41 -18.15 6.36
N GLY A 296 -4.39 -18.64 7.12
CA GLY A 296 -5.14 -19.86 6.85
C GLY A 296 -6.61 -19.51 6.66
N ASP A 297 -7.19 -19.97 5.57
CA ASP A 297 -8.57 -19.72 5.17
C ASP A 297 -9.29 -21.08 4.99
N PHE A 298 -10.49 -21.23 5.57
CA PHE A 298 -11.27 -22.46 5.53
C PHE A 298 -12.72 -22.14 5.15
N ASN A 299 -13.22 -22.78 4.11
CA ASN A 299 -14.58 -22.60 3.61
C ASN A 299 -15.24 -23.97 3.43
N TYR A 300 -16.46 -24.10 3.93
CA TYR A 300 -17.27 -25.29 3.71
C TYR A 300 -18.65 -24.90 3.21
N ALA A 301 -19.04 -25.48 2.07
CA ALA A 301 -20.27 -25.16 1.39
C ALA A 301 -21.13 -26.39 1.18
N TRP A 302 -22.43 -26.20 1.40
CA TRP A 302 -23.49 -27.11 1.00
C TRP A 302 -24.34 -26.41 -0.05
N THR A 303 -24.68 -27.12 -1.13
CA THR A 303 -25.46 -26.56 -2.22
C THR A 303 -26.45 -27.58 -2.73
N HIS A 304 -27.72 -27.18 -2.82
CA HIS A 304 -28.83 -27.98 -3.32
C HIS A 304 -29.75 -27.10 -4.19
N PRO A 305 -29.36 -26.81 -5.44
CA PRO A 305 -30.07 -25.85 -6.26
C PRO A 305 -31.42 -26.37 -6.74
N SER A 306 -32.39 -25.47 -6.89
CA SER A 306 -33.76 -25.78 -7.31
C SER A 306 -33.88 -25.85 -8.84
N LEU A 307 -33.42 -26.96 -9.42
CA LEU A 307 -33.36 -27.18 -10.88
C LEU A 307 -34.64 -27.83 -11.47
N GLY A 308 -35.74 -27.86 -10.70
CA GLY A 308 -37.00 -28.51 -11.06
C GLY A 308 -37.19 -29.91 -10.46
N PRO A 309 -38.40 -30.50 -10.57
CA PRO A 309 -38.81 -31.67 -9.78
C PRO A 309 -38.09 -32.99 -10.15
N LEU A 310 -37.38 -33.03 -11.28
CA LEU A 310 -36.71 -34.24 -11.78
C LEU A 310 -35.18 -34.22 -11.59
N ILE A 311 -34.63 -33.12 -11.06
CA ILE A 311 -33.17 -32.88 -10.97
C ILE A 311 -32.83 -32.56 -9.51
N ASP A 312 -32.42 -33.58 -8.75
CA ASP A 312 -31.90 -33.44 -7.39
C ASP A 312 -30.37 -33.34 -7.45
N LEU A 313 -29.83 -32.12 -7.55
CA LEU A 313 -28.38 -31.90 -7.49
C LEU A 313 -27.97 -31.60 -6.05
N ARG A 314 -26.96 -32.29 -5.52
CA ARG A 314 -26.36 -31.97 -4.22
C ARG A 314 -24.87 -31.85 -4.35
N SER A 315 -24.31 -30.75 -3.87
CA SER A 315 -22.87 -30.52 -3.82
C SER A 315 -22.40 -30.25 -2.39
N ARG A 316 -21.21 -30.76 -2.08
CA ARG A 316 -20.44 -30.40 -0.89
C ARG A 316 -19.04 -30.04 -1.32
N THR A 317 -18.59 -28.85 -0.92
CA THR A 317 -17.29 -28.32 -1.30
C THR A 317 -16.56 -27.86 -0.04
N PHE A 318 -15.34 -28.36 0.15
CA PHE A 318 -14.41 -27.93 1.17
C PHE A 318 -13.20 -27.29 0.50
N VAL A 319 -12.87 -26.08 0.92
CA VAL A 319 -11.69 -25.34 0.46
C VAL A 319 -10.89 -24.91 1.67
N ALA A 320 -9.60 -25.26 1.70
CA ALA A 320 -8.66 -24.75 2.68
C ALA A 320 -7.43 -24.18 1.96
N THR A 321 -7.03 -22.97 2.34
CA THR A 321 -5.88 -22.28 1.77
C THR A 321 -4.92 -21.91 2.89
N LEU A 322 -3.65 -22.24 2.72
CA LEU A 322 -2.56 -21.73 3.56
C LEU A 322 -1.68 -20.84 2.68
N ARG A 323 -1.48 -19.58 3.08
CA ARG A 323 -0.72 -18.60 2.29
C ARG A 323 0.24 -17.79 3.13
N ALA A 324 1.36 -17.44 2.52
CA ALA A 324 2.32 -16.47 3.02
C ALA A 324 2.42 -15.29 2.05
N ARG A 325 2.57 -14.07 2.57
CA ARG A 325 2.76 -12.85 1.80
C ARG A 325 3.84 -11.98 2.42
N TYR A 326 4.79 -11.53 1.62
CA TYR A 326 5.91 -10.69 2.05
C TYR A 326 6.01 -9.41 1.21
N PRO A 327 6.02 -8.22 1.83
CA PRO A 327 6.18 -6.95 1.12
C PRO A 327 7.64 -6.68 0.79
N LEU A 328 8.06 -7.06 -0.44
CA LEU A 328 9.39 -6.76 -0.98
C LEU A 328 9.64 -5.24 -1.05
N VAL A 329 8.62 -4.50 -1.50
CA VAL A 329 8.61 -3.03 -1.49
C VAL A 329 7.28 -2.57 -0.91
N ARG A 330 7.34 -1.69 0.09
CA ARG A 330 6.15 -1.07 0.71
C ARG A 330 6.38 0.43 0.83
N ARG A 331 5.73 1.19 -0.04
CA ARG A 331 5.69 2.66 -0.05
C ARG A 331 4.28 3.13 -0.36
N GLN A 332 3.97 4.39 -0.11
CA GLN A 332 2.66 4.90 -0.49
C GLN A 332 2.45 4.91 -2.01
N SER A 333 3.52 5.16 -2.78
CA SER A 333 3.44 5.29 -4.25
C SER A 333 3.76 4.02 -5.04
N HIS A 334 4.47 3.06 -4.46
CA HIS A 334 4.89 1.83 -5.14
C HIS A 334 4.93 0.66 -4.16
N ASN A 335 4.31 -0.45 -4.52
CA ASN A 335 4.26 -1.65 -3.71
C ASN A 335 4.58 -2.87 -4.57
N LEU A 336 5.31 -3.83 -3.98
CA LEU A 336 5.64 -5.11 -4.58
C LEU A 336 5.52 -6.19 -3.49
N PHE A 337 4.67 -7.18 -3.73
CA PHE A 337 4.43 -8.28 -2.81
C PHE A 337 4.75 -9.60 -3.45
N LEU A 338 5.49 -10.44 -2.74
CA LEU A 338 5.67 -11.84 -3.08
C LEU A 338 4.73 -12.67 -2.21
N SER A 339 3.95 -13.53 -2.84
CA SER A 339 3.02 -14.44 -2.19
C SER A 339 3.29 -15.87 -2.65
N GLY A 340 2.99 -16.81 -1.77
CA GLY A 340 2.99 -18.23 -2.10
C GLY A 340 2.06 -18.98 -1.17
N GLY A 341 1.52 -20.08 -1.64
CA GLY A 341 0.56 -20.83 -0.85
C GLY A 341 0.20 -22.19 -1.42
N PHE A 342 -0.72 -22.81 -0.71
CA PHE A 342 -1.23 -24.14 -1.00
C PHE A 342 -2.75 -24.14 -0.81
N ASP A 343 -3.46 -24.53 -1.86
CA ASP A 343 -4.90 -24.77 -1.85
C ASP A 343 -5.18 -26.26 -1.77
N PHE A 344 -6.09 -26.62 -0.87
CA PHE A 344 -6.66 -27.95 -0.71
C PHE A 344 -8.16 -27.86 -0.98
N ILE A 345 -8.63 -28.51 -2.05
CA ILE A 345 -10.03 -28.45 -2.49
C ILE A 345 -10.55 -29.86 -2.66
N ASP A 346 -11.60 -30.18 -1.91
CA ASP A 346 -12.35 -31.43 -2.06
C ASP A 346 -13.82 -31.08 -2.38
N GLN A 347 -14.29 -31.53 -3.54
CA GLN A 347 -15.65 -31.29 -4.00
C GLN A 347 -16.32 -32.61 -4.39
N THR A 348 -17.56 -32.79 -3.94
CA THR A 348 -18.39 -33.93 -4.35
C THR A 348 -19.75 -33.45 -4.79
N SER A 349 -20.18 -33.86 -5.98
CA SER A 349 -21.51 -33.58 -6.52
C SER A 349 -22.25 -34.88 -6.86
N ARG A 350 -23.56 -34.89 -6.64
CA ARG A 350 -24.44 -36.03 -6.94
C ARG A 350 -25.72 -35.55 -7.60
N LEU A 351 -26.21 -36.33 -8.56
CA LEU A 351 -27.50 -36.15 -9.20
C LEU A 351 -28.42 -37.30 -8.76
N GLY A 352 -29.30 -37.03 -7.79
CA GLY A 352 -30.07 -38.03 -7.07
C GLY A 352 -29.15 -39.07 -6.42
N PRO A 353 -29.34 -40.38 -6.65
CA PRO A 353 -28.47 -41.42 -6.12
C PRO A 353 -27.13 -41.56 -6.86
N LEU A 354 -26.96 -40.93 -8.03
CA LEU A 354 -25.80 -41.11 -8.89
C LEU A 354 -24.69 -40.10 -8.55
N PRO A 355 -23.42 -40.55 -8.42
CA PRO A 355 -22.30 -39.62 -8.33
C PRO A 355 -22.12 -38.89 -9.66
N LEU A 356 -22.01 -37.56 -9.62
CA LEU A 356 -21.78 -36.73 -10.81
C LEU A 356 -20.29 -36.39 -10.94
N THR A 357 -19.72 -35.70 -9.95
CA THR A 357 -18.28 -35.39 -9.88
C THR A 357 -17.70 -35.65 -8.49
N ARG A 358 -16.41 -35.96 -8.46
CA ARG A 358 -15.61 -36.03 -7.24
C ARG A 358 -14.22 -35.50 -7.57
N ASP A 359 -13.96 -34.30 -7.09
CA ASP A 359 -12.76 -33.54 -7.42
C ASP A 359 -11.92 -33.35 -6.17
N HIS A 360 -10.61 -33.50 -6.36
CA HIS A 360 -9.62 -33.54 -5.30
C HIS A 360 -8.39 -32.77 -5.79
N LEU A 361 -8.36 -31.46 -5.56
CA LEU A 361 -7.32 -30.57 -6.08
C LEU A 361 -6.36 -30.16 -4.97
N ARG A 362 -5.08 -30.12 -5.31
CA ARG A 362 -3.97 -29.65 -4.46
C ARG A 362 -3.12 -28.76 -5.33
N VAL A 363 -3.17 -27.46 -5.06
CA VAL A 363 -2.55 -26.45 -5.92
C VAL A 363 -1.50 -25.73 -5.11
N LEU A 364 -0.26 -25.76 -5.61
CA LEU A 364 0.79 -24.86 -5.14
C LEU A 364 0.80 -23.66 -6.07
N PHE A 365 0.84 -22.46 -5.50
CA PHE A 365 0.90 -21.23 -6.27
C PHE A 365 1.99 -20.31 -5.73
N ALA A 366 2.54 -19.48 -6.61
CA ALA A 366 3.46 -18.41 -6.28
C ALA A 366 3.02 -17.19 -7.07
N ARG A 367 2.98 -16.02 -6.42
CA ARG A 367 2.41 -14.82 -7.01
C ARG A 367 3.27 -13.61 -6.73
N LEU A 368 3.44 -12.75 -7.73
CA LEU A 368 4.08 -11.46 -7.61
C LEU A 368 3.07 -10.37 -7.95
N ASP A 369 2.67 -9.56 -6.97
CA ASP A 369 1.75 -8.43 -7.15
C ASP A 369 2.52 -7.11 -7.13
N PHE A 370 2.23 -6.20 -8.07
CA PHE A 370 2.73 -4.82 -8.04
C PHE A 370 1.59 -3.82 -8.16
N ASP A 371 1.71 -2.69 -7.48
CA ASP A 371 0.80 -1.54 -7.60
C ASP A 371 1.61 -0.26 -7.46
N SER A 372 1.26 0.73 -8.27
CA SER A 372 1.93 2.01 -8.31
C SER A 372 1.00 3.13 -8.68
N ILE A 373 1.19 4.28 -8.04
CA ILE A 373 0.41 5.48 -8.22
C ILE A 373 1.34 6.70 -8.27
N ASP A 374 0.91 7.71 -9.03
CA ASP A 374 1.57 9.00 -9.12
C ASP A 374 1.81 9.64 -7.72
N PRO A 375 3.07 9.93 -7.33
CA PRO A 375 3.36 10.49 -6.01
C PRO A 375 2.73 11.87 -5.77
N ASP A 376 2.64 12.72 -6.79
CA ASP A 376 2.04 14.06 -6.65
C ASP A 376 0.53 13.99 -6.41
N SER A 377 -0.12 12.98 -7.01
CA SER A 377 -1.53 12.68 -6.76
C SER A 377 -1.80 12.26 -5.30
N LEU A 378 -0.80 11.69 -4.60
CA LEU A 378 -0.93 11.37 -3.17
C LEU A 378 -1.04 12.62 -2.30
N ALA A 379 -0.26 13.66 -2.63
CA ALA A 379 -0.21 14.91 -1.90
C ALA A 379 -1.34 15.91 -2.28
N SER A 380 -2.12 15.61 -3.33
CA SER A 380 -3.15 16.50 -3.88
C SER A 380 -2.67 17.90 -4.24
N THR A 381 -1.43 18.01 -4.70
CA THR A 381 -0.77 19.29 -4.98
C THR A 381 -1.20 19.91 -6.32
N ILE A 382 -1.70 19.12 -7.26
CA ILE A 382 -1.99 19.55 -8.65
C ILE A 382 -3.46 19.31 -9.02
N GLY A 383 -4.37 19.30 -8.03
CA GLY A 383 -5.81 19.03 -8.25
C GLY A 383 -6.17 17.55 -8.47
N TYR A 384 -5.18 16.68 -8.66
CA TYR A 384 -5.37 15.23 -8.61
C TYR A 384 -5.50 14.73 -7.17
N SER A 385 -6.04 13.54 -6.99
CA SER A 385 -6.18 12.94 -5.67
C SER A 385 -5.79 11.46 -5.71
N PRO A 386 -5.60 10.81 -4.56
CA PRO A 386 -5.43 9.35 -4.52
C PRO A 386 -6.63 8.59 -5.12
N ALA A 387 -7.82 9.19 -5.08
CA ALA A 387 -9.05 8.62 -5.66
C ALA A 387 -9.13 8.83 -7.18
N GLU A 388 -8.55 9.92 -7.68
CA GLU A 388 -8.47 10.25 -9.10
C GLU A 388 -7.02 10.66 -9.44
N PRO A 389 -6.10 9.67 -9.50
CA PRO A 389 -4.69 9.97 -9.71
C PRO A 389 -4.42 10.28 -11.19
N ARG A 390 -3.37 11.06 -11.44
CA ARG A 390 -2.89 11.31 -12.80
C ARG A 390 -2.59 10.01 -13.56
N TRP A 391 -2.01 9.04 -12.86
CA TRP A 391 -1.85 7.67 -13.36
C TRP A 391 -1.79 6.70 -12.18
N ARG A 392 -2.22 5.46 -12.44
CA ARG A 392 -2.06 4.30 -11.57
C ARG A 392 -1.88 3.07 -12.44
N PHE A 393 -0.91 2.23 -12.10
CA PHE A 393 -0.70 0.95 -12.76
C PHE A 393 -0.54 -0.15 -11.71
N GLY A 394 -1.14 -1.30 -11.96
CA GLY A 394 -1.01 -2.46 -11.10
C GLY A 394 -1.23 -3.73 -11.91
N GLY A 395 -0.69 -4.83 -11.40
CA GLY A 395 -0.80 -6.12 -12.04
C GLY A 395 -0.22 -7.21 -11.17
N GLY A 396 -0.42 -8.46 -11.58
CA GLY A 396 0.15 -9.61 -10.92
C GLY A 396 0.53 -10.70 -11.92
N VAL A 397 1.48 -11.54 -11.53
CA VAL A 397 1.83 -12.78 -12.22
C VAL A 397 1.71 -13.90 -11.21
N GLU A 398 1.04 -14.99 -11.59
CA GLU A 398 0.80 -16.19 -10.79
C GLU A 398 1.23 -17.44 -11.55
#